data_AF-A0AA35PGY2-F1
#
_entry.id   AF-A0AA35PGY2-F1
#
_cell.length_a   1.000
_cell.length_b   1.000
_cell.length_c   1.000
_cell.angle_alpha   90.00
_cell.angle_beta   90.00
_cell.angle_gamma   90.00
#
_symmetry.space_group_name_H-M   'P 1'
#
loop_
_entity.id
_entity.type
_entity.pdbx_description
1 polymer ?
#
loop_
_entity_poly.entity_id
_entity_poly.type
_entity_poly.pdbx_seq_one_letter_code
_entity_poly.pdbx_strand_id
1 'polypeptide(L)'
;MAAIGRRTGCLVLQLMKQNRKTFYDQLREHNKTPALLALAPVLCLWLCCQPVALRACGLPSGSRRDKKNCKVVFSQQELRKRLTPLQYHVTQEKGTESAFEGEYTHHKAHGIYKCVVCGTPLFKSETKFDSNSGWPSFYDVMASDRITFTDDYSYGMHRVETSCSQCGAHLGHIFDDGPRPSGKRYCINSASLSFESADKNHAGEGSISATSAQPDKTEL
;
A
#
# COMPACT_ATOMS: atom_id res chain seq x y z
N MET A 1 28.09 -33.76 16.50
CA MET A 1 28.51 -33.57 15.10
C MET A 1 27.30 -33.09 14.30
N ALA A 2 27.01 -31.79 14.26
CA ALA A 2 27.67 -30.71 13.51
C ALA A 2 27.20 -30.61 12.03
N ALA A 3 26.19 -29.76 11.84
CA ALA A 3 26.03 -28.75 10.78
C ALA A 3 26.51 -29.03 9.34
N ILE A 4 25.61 -29.49 8.45
CA ILE A 4 25.77 -29.40 6.98
C ILE A 4 24.44 -29.03 6.29
N GLY A 5 23.69 -28.06 6.83
CA GLY A 5 22.34 -27.73 6.36
C GLY A 5 22.04 -26.28 6.02
N ARG A 6 23.04 -25.37 5.99
CA ARG A 6 22.80 -23.92 5.86
C ARG A 6 23.83 -23.15 5.01
N ARG A 7 24.34 -23.73 3.91
CA ARG A 7 25.27 -22.99 3.01
C ARG A 7 24.93 -23.01 1.52
N THR A 8 23.95 -23.79 1.07
CA THR A 8 23.55 -23.83 -0.35
C THR A 8 22.57 -22.73 -0.78
N GLY A 9 21.90 -22.05 0.16
CA GLY A 9 20.94 -20.98 -0.15
C GLY A 9 21.54 -19.61 -0.46
N CYS A 10 22.79 -19.33 -0.08
CA CYS A 10 23.41 -18.01 -0.24
C CYS A 10 24.22 -17.87 -1.55
N LEU A 11 24.59 -18.98 -2.20
CA LEU A 11 25.37 -18.94 -3.44
C LEU A 11 24.50 -18.67 -4.68
N VAL A 12 23.20 -18.99 -4.63
CA VAL A 12 22.28 -18.84 -5.77
C VAL A 12 21.83 -17.39 -5.94
N LEU A 13 21.73 -16.60 -4.86
CA LEU A 13 21.37 -15.17 -4.95
C LEU A 13 22.55 -14.25 -5.32
N GLN A 14 23.80 -14.68 -5.13
CA GLN A 14 24.98 -13.88 -5.52
C GLN A 14 25.28 -13.96 -7.03
N LEU A 15 24.76 -14.97 -7.74
CA LEU A 15 25.08 -15.23 -9.16
C LEU A 15 24.08 -14.62 -10.17
N MET A 16 22.99 -13.99 -9.73
CA MET A 16 22.03 -13.34 -10.64
C MET A 16 22.41 -11.90 -11.04
N LYS A 17 23.60 -11.42 -10.66
CA LYS A 17 24.10 -10.07 -10.98
C LYS A 17 25.29 -10.03 -11.94
N GLN A 18 25.64 -11.15 -12.59
CA GLN A 18 26.69 -11.18 -13.61
C GLN A 18 26.15 -11.55 -14.98
N ASN A 19 26.72 -10.86 -15.96
CA ASN A 19 26.35 -10.80 -17.36
C ASN A 19 26.17 -12.21 -17.95
N ARG A 20 25.10 -12.46 -18.72
CA ARG A 20 24.71 -13.79 -19.23
C ARG A 20 25.83 -14.53 -19.99
N LYS A 21 26.85 -13.81 -20.46
CA LYS A 21 28.03 -14.35 -21.15
C LYS A 21 29.02 -15.07 -20.21
N THR A 22 29.24 -14.61 -18.98
CA THR A 22 30.27 -15.17 -18.10
C THR A 22 29.93 -16.58 -17.57
N PHE A 23 28.64 -16.89 -17.44
CA PHE A 23 28.19 -18.21 -17.02
C PHE A 23 28.54 -19.31 -18.04
N TYR A 24 28.38 -19.02 -19.34
CA TYR A 24 28.70 -19.97 -20.39
C TYR A 24 30.21 -20.17 -20.59
N ASP A 25 31.00 -19.11 -20.42
CA ASP A 25 32.46 -19.22 -20.53
C ASP A 25 33.07 -19.99 -19.35
N GLN A 26 32.51 -19.89 -18.13
CA GLN A 26 32.96 -20.69 -16.98
C GLN A 26 32.62 -22.19 -17.08
N LEU A 27 31.55 -22.56 -17.79
CA LEU A 27 31.21 -23.98 -18.02
C LEU A 27 32.13 -24.65 -19.05
N ARG A 28 32.88 -23.88 -19.85
CA ARG A 28 33.77 -24.41 -20.90
C ARG A 28 35.12 -24.89 -20.35
N GLU A 29 35.62 -24.34 -19.25
CA GLU A 29 36.95 -24.71 -18.73
C GLU A 29 36.99 -26.02 -17.94
N HIS A 30 35.85 -26.52 -17.43
CA HIS A 30 35.84 -27.65 -16.49
C HIS A 30 35.61 -29.04 -17.10
N ASN A 31 35.40 -29.18 -18.42
CA ASN A 31 35.12 -30.49 -19.05
C ASN A 31 36.24 -30.96 -19.98
N LYS A 32 37.26 -31.62 -19.40
CA LYS A 32 38.32 -32.35 -20.14
C LYS A 32 37.98 -33.84 -20.37
N THR A 33 36.74 -34.19 -20.73
CA THR A 33 36.44 -35.56 -21.18
C THR A 33 35.45 -35.56 -22.36
N PRO A 34 35.80 -36.15 -23.51
CA PRO A 34 35.00 -36.07 -24.74
C PRO A 34 33.78 -37.00 -24.76
N ALA A 35 33.47 -37.72 -23.68
CA ALA A 35 32.40 -38.72 -23.67
C ALA A 35 31.01 -38.20 -23.25
N LEU A 36 30.91 -36.99 -22.69
CA LEU A 36 29.64 -36.43 -22.17
C LEU A 36 28.91 -35.49 -23.13
N LEU A 37 29.43 -35.27 -24.35
CA LEU A 37 28.87 -34.33 -25.33
C LEU A 37 27.76 -34.92 -26.21
N ALA A 38 27.51 -36.23 -26.18
CA ALA A 38 26.53 -36.88 -27.06
C ALA A 38 25.08 -36.88 -26.55
N LEU A 39 24.83 -36.48 -25.29
CA LEU A 39 23.48 -36.47 -24.68
C LEU A 39 22.94 -35.06 -24.38
N ALA A 40 23.76 -34.03 -24.57
CA ALA A 40 23.39 -32.64 -24.32
C ALA A 40 22.20 -32.11 -25.15
N PRO A 41 22.00 -32.45 -26.45
CA PRO A 41 20.92 -31.85 -27.22
C PRO A 41 19.53 -32.42 -26.85
N VAL A 42 19.45 -33.67 -26.37
CA VAL A 42 18.18 -34.32 -25.98
C VAL A 42 17.69 -33.82 -24.62
N LEU A 43 18.61 -33.52 -23.69
CA LEU A 43 18.27 -32.98 -22.37
C LEU A 43 17.81 -31.51 -22.43
N CYS A 44 18.33 -30.73 -23.37
CA CYS A 44 17.95 -29.32 -23.58
C CYS A 44 16.51 -29.18 -24.15
N LEU A 45 16.11 -30.09 -25.04
CA LEU A 45 14.74 -30.15 -25.58
C LEU A 45 13.69 -30.55 -24.54
N TRP A 46 14.06 -31.38 -23.54
CA TRP A 46 13.14 -31.79 -22.48
C TRP A 46 12.95 -30.70 -21.40
N LEU A 47 14.00 -29.89 -21.13
CA LEU A 47 13.93 -28.78 -20.17
C LEU A 47 13.28 -27.51 -20.75
N CYS A 48 13.41 -27.23 -22.05
CA CYS A 48 12.75 -26.09 -22.70
C CYS A 48 11.25 -26.30 -22.97
N CYS A 49 10.77 -27.55 -22.98
CA CYS A 49 9.37 -27.90 -23.22
C CYS A 49 8.52 -28.09 -21.96
N GLN A 50 9.06 -27.85 -20.75
CA GLN A 50 8.19 -27.81 -19.59
C GLN A 50 7.31 -26.56 -19.66
N PRO A 51 5.97 -26.68 -19.64
CA PRO A 51 5.11 -25.53 -19.55
C PRO A 51 5.45 -24.82 -18.24
N VAL A 52 6.04 -23.63 -18.33
CA VAL A 52 6.09 -22.71 -17.21
C VAL A 52 4.64 -22.39 -16.92
N ALA A 53 4.07 -23.08 -15.93
CA ALA A 53 2.73 -22.79 -15.46
C ALA A 53 2.73 -21.31 -15.06
N LEU A 54 2.12 -20.48 -15.92
CA LEU A 54 1.78 -19.10 -15.60
C LEU A 54 0.86 -19.18 -14.40
N ARG A 55 1.45 -19.07 -13.21
CA ARG A 55 0.71 -18.96 -11.97
C ARG A 55 0.00 -17.62 -12.07
N ALA A 56 -1.30 -17.65 -12.35
CA ALA A 56 -2.13 -16.46 -12.34
C ALA A 56 -1.98 -15.80 -10.95
N CYS A 57 -1.24 -14.70 -10.89
CA CYS A 57 -1.07 -13.90 -9.68
C CYS A 57 -2.34 -13.06 -9.49
N GLY A 58 -3.45 -13.70 -9.08
CA GLY A 58 -4.62 -12.98 -8.60
C GLY A 58 -4.29 -12.25 -7.29
N LEU A 59 -4.80 -11.04 -7.12
CA LEU A 59 -4.69 -10.35 -5.84
C LEU A 59 -5.56 -11.08 -4.81
N PRO A 60 -5.21 -10.99 -3.51
CA PRO A 60 -5.96 -11.70 -2.50
C PRO A 60 -7.39 -11.13 -2.42
N SER A 61 -8.38 -12.01 -2.50
CA SER A 61 -9.79 -11.62 -2.34
C SER A 61 -10.05 -11.02 -0.95
N GLY A 62 -10.74 -9.90 -0.90
CA GLY A 62 -11.17 -9.21 0.32
C GLY A 62 -10.14 -8.31 1.02
N SER A 63 -10.66 -7.25 1.65
CA SER A 63 -9.96 -6.40 2.61
C SER A 63 -9.52 -7.15 3.88
N ARG A 64 -8.73 -6.51 4.74
CA ARG A 64 -8.39 -7.05 6.08
C ARG A 64 -9.63 -7.34 6.94
N ARG A 65 -10.70 -6.56 6.74
CA ARG A 65 -11.97 -6.74 7.46
C ARG A 65 -12.67 -8.02 7.02
N ASP A 66 -12.67 -8.31 5.73
CA ASP A 66 -13.23 -9.55 5.17
C ASP A 66 -12.52 -10.80 5.72
N LYS A 67 -11.20 -10.68 5.93
CA LYS A 67 -10.36 -11.73 6.53
C LYS A 67 -10.40 -11.78 8.06
N LYS A 68 -11.20 -10.90 8.70
CA LYS A 68 -11.33 -10.76 10.17
C LYS A 68 -9.96 -10.67 10.89
N ASN A 69 -8.97 -10.02 10.27
CA ASN A 69 -7.60 -9.96 10.78
C ASN A 69 -7.03 -8.52 10.81
N CYS A 70 -7.90 -7.54 11.01
CA CYS A 70 -7.51 -6.16 11.28
C CYS A 70 -6.74 -6.06 12.60
N LYS A 71 -5.66 -5.27 12.61
CA LYS A 71 -4.87 -4.99 13.83
C LYS A 71 -5.61 -4.03 14.76
N VAL A 72 -6.39 -3.13 14.18
CA VAL A 72 -7.19 -2.14 14.91
C VAL A 72 -8.66 -2.35 14.56
N VAL A 73 -9.50 -2.51 15.57
CA VAL A 73 -10.93 -2.75 15.44
C VAL A 73 -11.67 -1.76 16.33
N PHE A 74 -12.72 -1.13 15.79
CA PHE A 74 -13.59 -0.20 16.50
C PHE A 74 -15.03 -0.73 16.48
N SER A 75 -15.83 -0.35 17.48
CA SER A 75 -17.25 -0.70 17.49
C SER A 75 -18.03 0.13 16.46
N GLN A 76 -19.12 -0.42 15.91
CA GLN A 76 -19.96 0.33 14.97
C GLN A 76 -20.58 1.58 15.59
N GLN A 77 -20.93 1.52 16.88
CA GLN A 77 -21.47 2.67 17.61
C GLN A 77 -20.44 3.79 17.76
N GLU A 78 -19.18 3.44 18.05
CA GLU A 78 -18.09 4.42 18.13
C GLU A 78 -17.85 5.08 16.77
N LEU A 79 -17.79 4.28 15.70
CA LEU A 79 -17.59 4.81 14.34
C LEU A 79 -18.72 5.74 13.93
N ARG A 80 -19.98 5.40 14.22
CA ARG A 80 -21.14 6.26 13.93
C ARG A 80 -21.16 7.56 14.75
N LYS A 81 -20.54 7.58 15.94
CA LYS A 81 -20.44 8.79 16.77
C LYS A 81 -19.33 9.73 16.29
N ARG A 82 -18.19 9.18 15.84
CA ARG A 82 -16.99 9.97 15.49
C ARG A 82 -16.94 10.39 14.03
N LEU A 83 -17.44 9.56 13.11
CA LEU A 83 -17.39 9.82 11.68
C LEU A 83 -18.63 10.57 11.23
N THR A 84 -18.47 11.45 10.24
CA THR A 84 -19.64 12.01 9.53
C THR A 84 -20.37 10.91 8.76
N PRO A 85 -21.65 11.10 8.39
CA PRO A 85 -22.39 10.11 7.61
C PRO A 85 -21.66 9.72 6.30
N LEU A 86 -21.08 10.69 5.59
CA LEU A 86 -20.31 10.44 4.37
C LEU A 86 -19.02 9.66 4.65
N GLN A 87 -18.25 10.04 5.67
CA GLN A 87 -17.03 9.31 6.06
C GLN A 87 -17.36 7.86 6.43
N TYR A 88 -18.45 7.65 7.17
CA TYR A 88 -18.91 6.30 7.52
C TYR A 88 -19.30 5.50 6.27
N HIS A 89 -20.14 6.07 5.40
CA HIS A 89 -20.57 5.43 4.16
C HIS A 89 -19.38 5.01 3.28
N VAL A 90 -18.43 5.93 3.04
CA VAL A 90 -17.25 5.64 2.24
C VAL A 90 -16.38 4.56 2.91
N THR A 91 -16.00 4.74 4.17
CA THR A 91 -14.98 3.88 4.81
C THR A 91 -15.51 2.53 5.31
N GLN A 92 -16.80 2.46 5.65
CA GLN A 92 -17.42 1.26 6.24
C GLN A 92 -18.26 0.48 5.24
N GLU A 93 -18.94 1.17 4.33
CA GLU A 93 -19.89 0.58 3.38
C GLU A 93 -19.35 0.54 1.95
N LYS A 94 -18.05 0.86 1.76
CA LYS A 94 -17.36 0.92 0.47
C LYS A 94 -18.02 1.88 -0.53
N GLY A 95 -18.64 2.94 -0.02
CA GLY A 95 -19.19 4.02 -0.83
C GLY A 95 -18.12 4.85 -1.53
N THR A 96 -18.53 5.70 -2.46
CA THR A 96 -17.67 6.67 -3.15
C THR A 96 -18.32 8.04 -3.04
N GLU A 97 -17.54 9.06 -2.65
CA GLU A 97 -18.04 10.46 -2.62
C GLU A 97 -18.22 10.99 -4.05
N SER A 98 -19.11 11.95 -4.26
CA SER A 98 -19.30 12.54 -5.59
C SER A 98 -18.04 13.25 -6.04
N ALA A 99 -17.79 13.24 -7.35
CA ALA A 99 -16.64 13.90 -7.94
C ALA A 99 -16.62 15.41 -7.58
N PHE A 100 -15.43 15.91 -7.23
CA PHE A 100 -15.13 17.30 -6.88
C PHE A 100 -15.74 17.84 -5.57
N GLU A 101 -16.49 17.03 -4.83
CA GLU A 101 -17.08 17.45 -3.53
C GLU A 101 -16.11 17.31 -2.34
N GLY A 102 -15.08 16.46 -2.48
CA GLY A 102 -14.15 16.17 -1.39
C GLY A 102 -13.27 17.36 -0.99
N GLU A 103 -13.20 17.64 0.32
CA GLU A 103 -12.36 18.69 0.94
C GLU A 103 -10.91 18.69 0.45
N TYR A 104 -10.32 17.50 0.30
CA TYR A 104 -8.92 17.32 -0.04
C TYR A 104 -8.63 17.21 -1.54
N THR A 105 -9.65 17.34 -2.40
CA THR A 105 -9.50 17.22 -3.86
C THR A 105 -8.49 18.25 -4.38
N HIS A 106 -8.75 19.53 -4.12
CA HIS A 106 -7.87 20.64 -4.54
C HIS A 106 -6.90 21.11 -3.45
N HIS A 107 -6.87 20.43 -2.31
CA HIS A 107 -5.98 20.76 -1.20
C HIS A 107 -4.49 20.53 -1.57
N LYS A 108 -3.63 21.50 -1.24
CA LYS A 108 -2.19 21.51 -1.58
C LYS A 108 -1.26 21.84 -0.41
N ALA A 109 -1.76 21.93 0.83
CA ALA A 109 -0.89 22.22 1.96
C ALA A 109 0.09 21.08 2.25
N HIS A 110 1.27 21.42 2.78
CA HIS A 110 2.30 20.46 3.14
C HIS A 110 1.94 19.70 4.42
N GLY A 111 2.03 18.38 4.38
CA GLY A 111 1.66 17.52 5.49
C GLY A 111 1.40 16.06 5.12
N ILE A 112 0.71 15.36 6.01
CA ILE A 112 0.46 13.92 5.94
C ILE A 112 -1.05 13.67 5.90
N TYR A 113 -1.47 12.84 4.96
CA TYR A 113 -2.82 12.30 4.89
C TYR A 113 -2.88 10.97 5.64
N LYS A 114 -3.74 10.91 6.65
CA LYS A 114 -3.94 9.75 7.52
C LYS A 114 -5.30 9.14 7.26
N CYS A 115 -5.43 7.83 7.50
CA CYS A 115 -6.73 7.16 7.51
C CYS A 115 -7.64 7.83 8.55
N VAL A 116 -8.79 8.35 8.13
CA VAL A 116 -9.75 9.04 9.04
C VAL A 116 -10.24 8.14 10.17
N VAL A 117 -10.24 6.82 9.94
CA VAL A 117 -10.71 5.83 10.90
C VAL A 117 -9.68 5.55 11.98
N CYS A 118 -8.44 5.19 11.63
CA CYS A 118 -7.46 4.72 12.62
C CYS A 118 -6.24 5.65 12.82
N GLY A 119 -6.16 6.76 12.09
CA GLY A 119 -5.05 7.71 12.18
C GLY A 119 -3.74 7.21 11.55
N THR A 120 -3.73 6.04 10.90
CA THR A 120 -2.53 5.52 10.24
C THR A 120 -2.10 6.45 9.10
N PRO A 121 -0.83 6.90 9.05
CA PRO A 121 -0.29 7.66 7.92
C PRO A 121 -0.34 6.84 6.62
N LEU A 122 -0.89 7.43 5.55
CA LEU A 122 -1.09 6.76 4.27
C LEU A 122 -0.30 7.44 3.14
N PHE A 123 -0.43 8.75 3.00
CA PHE A 123 0.15 9.52 1.89
C PHE A 123 0.81 10.79 2.39
N LYS A 124 1.83 11.26 1.66
CA LYS A 124 2.42 12.58 1.89
C LYS A 124 1.90 13.59 0.88
N SER A 125 1.90 14.86 1.22
CA SER A 125 1.58 15.93 0.27
C SER A 125 2.47 15.92 -0.98
N GLU A 126 3.75 15.54 -0.86
CA GLU A 126 4.69 15.53 -1.98
C GLU A 126 4.34 14.49 -3.06
N THR A 127 3.55 13.48 -2.70
CA THR A 127 3.08 12.48 -3.67
C THR A 127 1.75 12.84 -4.29
N LYS A 128 1.08 13.89 -3.80
CA LYS A 128 -0.20 14.36 -4.31
C LYS A 128 -0.02 15.10 -5.63
N PHE A 129 -0.91 14.84 -6.58
CA PHE A 129 -0.96 15.54 -7.86
C PHE A 129 -2.40 15.78 -8.30
N ASP A 130 -2.58 16.71 -9.24
CA ASP A 130 -3.89 16.97 -9.83
C ASP A 130 -4.09 16.07 -11.06
N SER A 131 -5.02 15.14 -10.96
CA SER A 131 -5.39 14.24 -12.05
C SER A 131 -6.63 14.71 -12.81
N ASN A 132 -7.31 15.77 -12.35
CA ASN A 132 -8.65 16.17 -12.79
C ASN A 132 -9.71 15.05 -12.71
N SER A 133 -9.47 13.99 -11.94
CA SER A 133 -10.41 12.86 -11.82
C SER A 133 -11.65 13.18 -10.99
N GLY A 134 -11.60 14.21 -10.14
CA GLY A 134 -12.65 14.52 -9.17
C GLY A 134 -12.35 14.07 -7.74
N TRP A 135 -11.24 13.35 -7.51
CA TRP A 135 -10.83 12.89 -6.18
C TRP A 135 -9.34 13.15 -5.92
N PRO A 136 -8.93 13.25 -4.64
CA PRO A 136 -7.52 13.24 -4.25
C PRO A 136 -6.73 12.14 -4.96
N SER A 137 -5.61 12.53 -5.59
CA SER A 137 -4.75 11.62 -6.35
C SER A 137 -3.32 11.68 -5.85
N PHE A 138 -2.75 10.51 -5.58
CA PHE A 138 -1.37 10.36 -5.12
C PHE A 138 -0.63 9.38 -6.03
N TYR A 139 0.65 9.63 -6.33
CA TYR A 139 1.43 8.70 -7.15
C TYR A 139 2.13 7.61 -6.34
N ASP A 140 2.30 7.81 -5.03
CA ASP A 140 2.94 6.83 -4.16
C ASP A 140 2.41 6.90 -2.71
N VAL A 141 2.55 5.78 -2.00
CA VAL A 141 2.18 5.60 -0.59
C VAL A 141 3.37 5.87 0.32
N MET A 142 3.12 6.21 1.58
CA MET A 142 4.21 6.41 2.56
C MET A 142 5.01 5.15 2.84
N ALA A 143 4.34 3.99 2.84
CA ALA A 143 4.97 2.68 2.95
C ALA A 143 4.06 1.62 2.31
N SER A 144 4.67 0.62 1.67
CA SER A 144 3.97 -0.41 0.90
C SER A 144 3.04 -1.29 1.74
N ASP A 145 3.24 -1.35 3.05
CA ASP A 145 2.44 -2.15 3.99
C ASP A 145 1.22 -1.41 4.55
N ARG A 146 0.98 -0.15 4.15
CA ARG A 146 -0.11 0.70 4.67
C ARG A 146 -1.45 0.47 3.98
N ILE A 147 -1.41 -0.06 2.76
CA ILE A 147 -2.59 -0.32 1.93
C ILE A 147 -2.69 -1.82 1.62
N THR A 148 -3.92 -2.34 1.64
CA THR A 148 -4.26 -3.67 1.12
C THR A 148 -4.99 -3.51 -0.20
N PHE A 149 -4.58 -4.30 -1.18
CA PHE A 149 -5.16 -4.33 -2.52
C PHE A 149 -6.09 -5.53 -2.67
N THR A 150 -7.26 -5.29 -3.26
CA THR A 150 -8.29 -6.31 -3.47
C THR A 150 -8.86 -6.16 -4.87
N ASP A 151 -9.06 -7.26 -5.59
CA ASP A 151 -9.79 -7.22 -6.86
C ASP A 151 -11.26 -6.81 -6.62
N ASP A 152 -11.72 -5.80 -7.35
CA ASP A 152 -13.08 -5.29 -7.33
C ASP A 152 -13.72 -5.47 -8.71
N TYR A 153 -14.77 -6.29 -8.76
CA TYR A 153 -15.54 -6.61 -9.97
C TYR A 153 -16.89 -5.89 -10.04
N SER A 154 -17.11 -4.91 -9.16
CA SER A 154 -18.37 -4.16 -9.11
C SER A 154 -18.61 -3.38 -10.40
N TYR A 155 -19.88 -3.15 -10.72
CA TYR A 155 -20.31 -2.40 -11.92
C TYR A 155 -19.83 -2.99 -13.27
N GLY A 156 -19.50 -4.29 -13.31
CA GLY A 156 -19.05 -4.96 -14.53
C GLY A 156 -17.65 -4.57 -14.99
N MET A 157 -16.85 -3.94 -14.12
CA MET A 157 -15.47 -3.54 -14.38
C MET A 157 -14.51 -4.30 -13.48
N HIS A 158 -13.27 -4.53 -13.92
CA HIS A 158 -12.18 -4.99 -13.05
C HIS A 158 -11.37 -3.78 -12.60
N ARG A 159 -11.34 -3.53 -11.29
CA ARG A 159 -10.55 -2.50 -10.64
C ARG A 159 -9.79 -3.09 -9.47
N VAL A 160 -8.81 -2.36 -8.95
CA VAL A 160 -8.10 -2.74 -7.74
C VAL A 160 -8.48 -1.79 -6.61
N GLU A 161 -9.29 -2.27 -5.67
CA GLU A 161 -9.68 -1.56 -4.45
C GLU A 161 -8.46 -1.36 -3.56
N THR A 162 -8.37 -0.19 -2.92
CA THR A 162 -7.39 0.14 -1.89
C THR A 162 -8.11 0.31 -0.54
N SER A 163 -7.60 -0.39 0.47
CA SER A 163 -8.12 -0.31 1.84
C SER A 163 -6.99 -0.14 2.86
N CYS A 164 -7.26 0.48 4.00
CA CYS A 164 -6.26 0.64 5.06
C CYS A 164 -5.87 -0.73 5.63
N SER A 165 -4.58 -1.03 5.64
CA SER A 165 -4.07 -2.33 6.11
C SER A 165 -4.24 -2.57 7.62
N GLN A 166 -4.43 -1.50 8.40
CA GLN A 166 -4.55 -1.62 9.87
C GLN A 166 -5.97 -1.90 10.34
N CYS A 167 -6.96 -1.17 9.80
CA CYS A 167 -8.35 -1.23 10.25
C CYS A 167 -9.35 -1.72 9.18
N GLY A 168 -8.90 -1.90 7.93
CA GLY A 168 -9.73 -2.37 6.82
C GLY A 168 -10.71 -1.32 6.28
N ALA A 169 -10.54 -0.04 6.61
CA ALA A 169 -11.35 1.04 6.03
C ALA A 169 -11.15 1.11 4.51
N HIS A 170 -12.23 1.18 3.74
CA HIS A 170 -12.17 1.46 2.31
C HIS A 170 -11.58 2.86 2.08
N LEU A 171 -10.74 3.01 1.05
CA LEU A 171 -10.09 4.28 0.71
C LEU A 171 -10.48 4.74 -0.70
N GLY A 172 -10.42 3.84 -1.69
CA GLY A 172 -10.66 4.13 -3.10
C GLY A 172 -10.03 3.06 -3.98
N HIS A 173 -9.38 3.45 -5.08
CA HIS A 173 -8.81 2.52 -6.06
C HIS A 173 -7.40 2.94 -6.52
N ILE A 174 -6.65 1.99 -7.06
CA ILE A 174 -5.36 2.24 -7.74
C ILE A 174 -5.48 1.97 -9.24
N PHE A 175 -4.85 2.83 -10.03
CA PHE A 175 -4.79 2.77 -11.50
C PHE A 175 -3.35 2.90 -12.00
N ASP A 176 -3.11 2.49 -13.26
CA ASP A 176 -1.80 2.45 -13.91
C ASP A 176 -1.55 3.64 -14.87
N ASP A 177 -2.29 4.73 -14.66
CA ASP A 177 -2.27 5.96 -15.45
C ASP A 177 -1.66 7.15 -14.67
N GLY A 178 -0.82 6.86 -13.69
CA GLY A 178 -0.15 7.88 -12.87
C GLY A 178 1.10 8.47 -13.50
N PRO A 179 1.63 9.57 -12.94
CA PRO A 179 2.87 10.17 -13.40
C PRO A 179 4.09 9.33 -13.00
N ARG A 180 5.24 9.63 -13.60
CA ARG A 180 6.55 9.19 -13.07
C ARG A 180 6.73 9.74 -11.64
N PRO A 181 7.46 9.05 -10.75
CA PRO A 181 8.29 7.86 -11.02
C PRO A 181 7.57 6.51 -10.97
N SER A 182 6.40 6.42 -10.31
CA SER A 182 5.74 5.14 -10.07
C SER A 182 4.87 4.65 -11.24
N GLY A 183 4.32 5.57 -12.03
CA GLY A 183 3.28 5.26 -13.02
C GLY A 183 1.94 4.87 -12.40
N LYS A 184 1.77 5.03 -11.08
CA LYS A 184 0.56 4.64 -10.35
C LYS A 184 -0.24 5.86 -9.94
N ARG A 185 -1.57 5.72 -9.92
CA ARG A 185 -2.49 6.71 -9.38
C ARG A 185 -3.37 6.07 -8.33
N TYR A 186 -3.13 6.43 -7.08
CA TYR A 186 -4.01 6.16 -5.95
C TYR A 186 -5.11 7.21 -5.95
N CYS A 187 -6.29 6.82 -6.41
CA CYS A 187 -7.50 7.65 -6.47
C CYS A 187 -8.31 7.41 -5.19
N ILE A 188 -8.26 8.36 -4.25
CA ILE A 188 -8.69 8.15 -2.88
C ILE A 188 -9.81 9.14 -2.54
N ASN A 189 -10.88 8.65 -1.92
CA ASN A 189 -11.94 9.51 -1.40
C ASN A 189 -11.38 10.44 -0.32
N SER A 190 -11.67 11.74 -0.42
CA SER A 190 -11.36 12.72 0.62
C SER A 190 -11.98 12.32 1.96
N ALA A 191 -13.21 11.84 1.96
CA ALA A 191 -13.92 11.36 3.14
C ALA A 191 -13.28 10.12 3.81
N SER A 192 -12.25 9.52 3.21
CA SER A 192 -11.46 8.45 3.85
C SER A 192 -10.20 8.97 4.55
N LEU A 193 -9.90 10.25 4.41
CA LEU A 193 -8.67 10.88 4.85
C LEU A 193 -8.92 11.91 5.94
N SER A 194 -7.89 12.10 6.76
CA SER A 194 -7.71 13.26 7.64
C SER A 194 -6.33 13.83 7.34
N PHE A 195 -6.13 15.13 7.57
CA PHE A 195 -4.89 15.80 7.23
C PHE A 195 -4.17 16.37 8.46
N GLU A 196 -2.87 16.13 8.55
CA GLU A 196 -1.97 16.73 9.53
C GLU A 196 -0.97 17.64 8.81
N SER A 197 -1.04 18.95 9.07
CA SER A 197 -0.11 19.93 8.48
C SER A 197 1.28 19.80 9.08
N ALA A 198 2.31 19.96 8.24
CA ALA A 198 3.71 19.96 8.66
C ALA A 198 4.05 21.15 9.58
N ASP A 199 3.36 22.28 9.44
CA ASP A 199 3.69 23.53 10.15
C ASP A 199 3.24 23.51 11.62
N LYS A 200 2.33 22.61 12.00
CA LYS A 200 1.78 22.54 13.37
C LYS A 200 2.73 21.92 14.40
N ASN A 201 3.81 21.27 13.97
CA ASN A 201 4.74 20.57 14.86
C ASN A 201 5.79 21.47 15.54
N HIS A 202 5.77 22.79 15.30
CA HIS A 202 6.69 23.75 15.92
C HIS A 202 6.02 24.76 16.88
N ALA A 203 4.72 24.65 17.13
CA ALA A 203 3.98 25.63 17.95
C ALA A 203 3.44 25.06 19.27
N GLY A 204 4.11 24.06 19.86
CA GLY A 204 3.57 23.25 20.96
C GLY A 204 4.45 23.05 22.19
N GLU A 205 5.52 23.83 22.39
CA GLU A 205 6.24 23.89 23.68
C GLU A 205 6.32 25.35 24.15
N GLY A 206 5.41 25.74 25.05
CA GLY A 206 5.49 27.03 25.74
C GLY A 206 4.13 27.67 26.09
N SER A 207 3.44 27.15 27.10
CA SER A 207 2.86 27.99 28.16
C SER A 207 2.25 27.13 29.27
N ILE A 208 3.04 26.96 30.32
CA ILE A 208 2.54 26.68 31.67
C ILE A 208 2.24 28.05 32.31
N SER A 209 1.18 28.07 33.13
CA SER A 209 0.72 29.16 34.01
C SER A 209 -0.21 30.16 33.32
N ALA A 210 -1.43 30.43 33.79
CA ALA A 210 -1.83 30.53 35.19
C ALA A 210 -3.24 29.96 35.45
N THR A 211 -3.34 29.24 36.56
CA THR A 211 -4.59 28.96 37.26
C THR A 211 -4.92 30.15 38.18
N SER A 212 -6.17 30.58 38.18
CA SER A 212 -6.81 31.33 39.26
C SER A 212 -8.32 31.24 39.01
N ALA A 213 -8.98 30.23 39.58
CA ALA A 213 -9.75 30.37 40.81
C ALA A 213 -10.98 31.28 40.64
N GLN A 214 -12.14 30.65 40.41
CA GLN A 214 -13.44 31.27 40.62
C GLN A 214 -13.74 31.36 42.13
N PRO A 215 -14.43 32.41 42.59
CA PRO A 215 -15.30 32.30 43.75
C PRO A 215 -16.76 32.20 43.31
N ASP A 216 -17.41 31.26 43.97
CA ASP A 216 -18.82 30.93 44.01
C ASP A 216 -19.65 32.00 44.74
N LYS A 217 -20.92 32.11 44.33
CA LYS A 217 -22.12 32.31 45.15
C LYS A 217 -22.59 33.67 45.73
N THR A 218 -23.89 33.89 45.47
CA THR A 218 -25.01 34.32 46.36
C THR A 218 -25.38 35.80 46.50
N GLU A 219 -26.69 36.04 46.31
CA GLU A 219 -27.61 37.01 46.97
C GLU A 219 -27.25 38.51 46.90
N LEU A 220 -28.15 39.45 46.58
CA LEU A 220 -29.58 39.59 46.86
C LEU A 220 -30.19 40.60 45.88
#